data_AF-A0A956TQE1-F1
#
_entry.id   AF-A0A956TQE1-F1
#
_cell.length_a   1.000
_cell.length_b   1.000
_cell.length_c   1.000
_cell.angle_alpha   90.00
_cell.angle_beta   90.00
_cell.angle_gamma   90.00
#
_symmetry.space_group_name_H-M   'P 1'
#
loop_
_entity.id
_entity.type
_entity.pdbx_description
1 polymer ?
#
loop_
_entity_poly.entity_id
_entity_poly.type
_entity_poly.pdbx_seq_one_letter_code
_entity_poly.pdbx_strand_id
1 'polypeptide(L)'
;MNDVNNFFHEQLERWAHDSAAHENALEASAPHFCEKLGVDPKTFGFKSYAQPGDATEWSQVPFEFPDMLDGTMYLYLPTRWSGSVKQKNLAQVQEGQRVRQTIVIASKEDWRSTLPQFNETGEISAFAYYPIQPPYYDQWIACVEEQDKIWIFSFYGAGDWILITKGDAGGRNTLGLQITSSVHSSPWYSWIASSQE
;
A
#
# COMPACT_ATOMS: atom_id res chain seq x y z
N MET A 1 -23.84 -7.61 6.85
CA MET A 1 -22.40 -7.48 6.56
C MET A 1 -22.03 -6.11 7.06
N ASN A 2 -21.16 -6.00 8.07
CA ASN A 2 -20.67 -4.69 8.48
C ASN A 2 -20.07 -4.00 7.26
N ASP A 3 -20.44 -2.74 7.09
CA ASP A 3 -19.96 -1.89 6.02
C ASP A 3 -18.42 -1.93 5.99
N VAL A 4 -17.85 -2.41 4.89
CA VAL A 4 -16.39 -2.57 4.70
C VAL A 4 -15.69 -1.24 4.97
N ASN A 5 -16.34 -0.14 4.59
CA ASN A 5 -15.88 1.22 4.79
C ASN A 5 -15.73 1.55 6.28
N ASN A 6 -16.81 1.41 7.05
CA ASN A 6 -16.79 1.73 8.48
C ASN A 6 -15.83 0.81 9.25
N PHE A 7 -15.78 -0.47 8.89
CA PHE A 7 -14.86 -1.41 9.52
C PHE A 7 -13.40 -1.02 9.27
N PHE A 8 -13.04 -0.63 8.04
CA PHE A 8 -11.71 -0.15 7.73
C PHE A 8 -11.33 1.09 8.53
N HIS A 9 -12.18 2.12 8.56
CA HIS A 9 -11.88 3.36 9.29
C HIS A 9 -11.66 3.11 10.78
N GLU A 10 -12.52 2.29 11.41
CA GLU A 10 -12.38 1.92 12.81
C GLU A 10 -11.02 1.24 13.08
N GLN A 11 -10.63 0.27 12.25
CA GLN A 11 -9.37 -0.44 12.47
C GLN A 11 -8.14 0.43 12.15
N LEU A 12 -8.20 1.25 11.10
CA LEU A 12 -7.10 2.15 10.73
C LEU A 12 -6.88 3.23 11.80
N GLU A 13 -7.94 3.85 12.32
CA GLU A 13 -7.86 4.83 13.40
C GLU A 13 -7.27 4.21 14.67
N ARG A 14 -7.73 3.01 15.04
CA ARG A 14 -7.18 2.28 16.18
C ARG A 14 -5.69 2.00 16.01
N TRP A 15 -5.27 1.53 14.84
CA TRP A 15 -3.85 1.30 14.55
C TRP A 15 -3.04 2.59 14.64
N ALA A 16 -3.57 3.69 14.10
CA ALA A 16 -2.89 4.97 14.09
C ALA A 16 -2.70 5.59 15.48
N HIS A 17 -3.72 5.51 16.35
CA HIS A 17 -3.72 6.19 17.65
C HIS A 17 -3.19 5.34 18.79
N ASP A 18 -3.53 4.05 18.84
CA ASP A 18 -3.21 3.20 19.98
C ASP A 18 -1.87 2.47 19.83
N SER A 19 -1.21 2.62 18.67
CA SER A 19 -0.01 1.84 18.28
C SER A 19 -0.20 0.32 18.44
N ALA A 20 -1.45 -0.13 18.47
CA ALA A 20 -1.82 -1.52 18.62
C ALA A 20 -1.91 -2.16 17.24
N ALA A 21 -0.79 -2.72 16.78
CA ALA A 21 -0.79 -3.62 15.64
C ALA A 21 -1.77 -4.78 15.91
N HIS A 22 -2.55 -5.18 14.91
CA HIS A 22 -3.33 -6.42 15.05
C HIS A 22 -2.38 -7.61 14.99
N GLU A 23 -2.62 -8.59 15.86
CA GLU A 23 -1.81 -9.82 15.90
C GLU A 23 -2.01 -10.69 14.65
N ASN A 24 -3.19 -10.59 14.03
CA ASN A 24 -3.59 -11.39 12.88
C ASN A 24 -3.89 -10.51 11.67
N ALA A 25 -3.77 -11.10 10.49
CA ALA A 25 -4.21 -10.47 9.25
C ALA A 25 -5.71 -10.15 9.31
N LEU A 26 -6.09 -8.98 8.80
CA LEU A 26 -7.48 -8.60 8.60
C LEU A 26 -7.72 -8.41 7.11
N GLU A 27 -8.87 -8.84 6.63
CA GLU A 27 -9.19 -8.71 5.21
C GLU A 27 -10.69 -8.64 5.00
N ALA A 28 -11.12 -7.70 4.16
CA ALA A 28 -12.52 -7.56 3.78
C ALA A 28 -12.64 -7.01 2.36
N SER A 29 -13.67 -7.45 1.65
CA SER A 29 -14.00 -6.94 0.32
C SER A 29 -15.51 -6.88 0.12
N ALA A 30 -15.98 -5.83 -0.53
CA ALA A 30 -17.35 -5.73 -0.98
C ALA A 30 -17.55 -6.55 -2.26
N PRO A 31 -18.70 -7.22 -2.45
CA PRO A 31 -18.94 -8.04 -3.64
C PRO A 31 -18.75 -7.29 -4.97
N HIS A 32 -19.18 -6.02 -5.03
CA HIS A 32 -19.05 -5.19 -6.22
C HIS A 32 -17.58 -4.91 -6.61
N PHE A 33 -16.66 -4.89 -5.65
CA PHE A 33 -15.23 -4.74 -5.92
C PHE A 33 -14.67 -5.99 -6.60
N CYS A 34 -15.03 -7.18 -6.08
CA CYS A 34 -14.65 -8.46 -6.66
C CYS A 34 -15.22 -8.65 -8.08
N GLU A 35 -16.43 -8.16 -8.34
CA GLU A 35 -17.02 -8.12 -9.69
C GLU A 35 -16.17 -7.29 -10.66
N LYS A 36 -15.68 -6.10 -10.26
CA LYS A 36 -14.78 -5.27 -11.07
C LYS A 36 -13.43 -5.94 -11.35
N LEU A 37 -12.94 -6.73 -10.40
CA LEU A 37 -11.76 -7.59 -10.57
C LEU A 37 -12.03 -8.82 -11.43
N GLY A 38 -13.30 -9.17 -11.65
CA GLY A 38 -13.76 -10.37 -12.34
C GLY A 38 -13.32 -11.65 -11.62
N VAL A 39 -13.44 -11.67 -10.29
CA VAL A 39 -13.11 -12.80 -9.40
C VAL A 39 -14.31 -13.13 -8.51
N ASP A 40 -14.37 -14.36 -7.99
CA ASP A 40 -15.43 -14.78 -7.07
C ASP A 40 -15.21 -14.13 -5.68
N PRO A 41 -16.17 -13.34 -5.16
CA PRO A 41 -16.06 -12.72 -3.83
C PRO A 41 -15.81 -13.73 -2.69
N LYS A 42 -16.20 -14.99 -2.86
CA LYS A 42 -16.02 -16.04 -1.83
C LYS A 42 -14.60 -16.59 -1.75
N THR A 43 -13.81 -16.39 -2.80
CA THR A 43 -12.44 -16.93 -2.90
C THR A 43 -11.39 -15.83 -3.03
N PHE A 44 -11.82 -14.59 -3.24
CA PHE A 44 -10.94 -13.46 -3.29
C PHE A 44 -10.17 -13.30 -1.99
N GLY A 45 -8.85 -13.15 -2.14
CA GLY A 45 -8.04 -12.46 -1.17
C GLY A 45 -6.87 -11.74 -1.85
N PHE A 46 -6.35 -10.69 -1.24
CA PHE A 46 -5.30 -9.86 -1.81
C PHE A 46 -4.05 -10.68 -2.11
N LYS A 47 -3.61 -11.55 -1.19
CA LYS A 47 -2.46 -12.45 -1.41
C LYS A 47 -2.72 -13.53 -2.46
N SER A 48 -3.93 -14.10 -2.52
CA SER A 48 -4.25 -15.12 -3.53
C SER A 48 -4.38 -14.51 -4.92
N TYR A 49 -4.82 -13.26 -5.00
CA TYR A 49 -4.92 -12.50 -6.24
C TYR A 49 -3.57 -11.96 -6.72
N ALA A 50 -2.74 -11.45 -5.80
CA ALA A 50 -1.40 -10.96 -6.08
C ALA A 50 -0.44 -12.11 -6.40
N GLN A 51 -0.41 -12.54 -7.66
CA GLN A 51 0.56 -13.53 -8.11
C GLN A 51 1.93 -12.85 -8.32
N PRO A 52 3.02 -13.34 -7.72
CA PRO A 52 4.36 -12.87 -8.06
C PRO A 52 4.59 -13.14 -9.54
N GLY A 53 4.90 -12.10 -10.30
CA GLY A 53 5.10 -12.26 -11.74
C GLY A 53 6.50 -12.77 -12.07
N ASP A 54 6.72 -13.05 -13.35
CA ASP A 54 8.02 -13.43 -13.87
C ASP A 54 9.06 -12.35 -13.51
N ALA A 55 10.28 -12.76 -13.14
CA ALA A 55 11.38 -11.85 -12.80
C ALA A 55 11.79 -10.93 -13.98
N THR A 56 11.37 -11.25 -15.21
CA THR A 56 11.52 -10.38 -16.38
C THR A 56 10.45 -9.27 -16.44
N GLU A 57 9.31 -9.47 -15.79
CA GLU A 57 8.18 -8.53 -15.77
C GLU A 57 8.11 -7.71 -14.48
N TRP A 58 8.78 -8.15 -13.42
CA TRP A 58 8.76 -7.52 -12.10
C TRP A 58 10.15 -7.44 -11.47
N SER A 59 10.38 -6.38 -10.70
CA SER A 59 11.66 -6.13 -10.05
C SER A 59 11.49 -5.42 -8.71
N GLN A 60 12.48 -5.59 -7.83
CA GLN A 60 12.63 -4.76 -6.63
C GLN A 60 13.30 -3.45 -7.04
N VAL A 61 12.56 -2.36 -6.95
CA VAL A 61 13.03 -1.03 -7.34
C VAL A 61 13.46 -0.25 -6.09
N PRO A 62 14.72 0.23 -6.06
CA PRO A 62 15.24 0.97 -4.92
C PRO A 62 14.69 2.40 -4.88
N PHE A 63 14.44 2.89 -3.68
CA PHE A 63 14.16 4.29 -3.38
C PHE A 63 14.98 4.75 -2.19
N GLU A 64 15.64 5.88 -2.32
CA GLU A 64 16.50 6.47 -1.29
C GLU A 64 15.97 7.86 -0.93
N PHE A 65 15.81 8.09 0.37
CA PHE A 65 15.33 9.36 0.91
C PHE A 65 16.33 9.83 1.98
N PRO A 66 17.55 10.21 1.58
CA PRO A 66 18.68 10.41 2.49
C PRO A 66 18.46 11.53 3.50
N ASP A 67 17.59 12.49 3.20
CA ASP A 67 17.23 13.58 4.13
C ASP A 67 16.24 13.14 5.22
N MET A 68 15.71 11.92 5.13
CA MET A 68 14.64 11.40 5.98
C MET A 68 15.02 10.09 6.67
N LEU A 69 15.72 9.19 5.98
CA LEU A 69 16.03 7.85 6.42
C LEU A 69 17.44 7.43 6.00
N ASP A 70 18.14 6.74 6.89
CA ASP A 70 19.39 6.04 6.57
C ASP A 70 19.07 4.69 5.95
N GLY A 71 19.30 4.55 4.63
CA GLY A 71 19.18 3.28 3.90
C GLY A 71 18.30 3.35 2.66
N THR A 72 18.24 2.24 1.94
CA THR A 72 17.45 2.07 0.71
C THR A 72 16.17 1.34 1.05
N MET A 73 15.03 1.75 0.49
CA MET A 73 13.79 0.98 0.52
C MET A 73 13.56 0.30 -0.83
N TYR A 74 12.86 -0.84 -0.83
CA TYR A 74 12.55 -1.58 -2.06
C TYR A 74 11.05 -1.77 -2.24
N LEU A 75 10.54 -1.38 -3.40
CA LEU A 75 9.17 -1.68 -3.81
C LEU A 75 9.17 -2.68 -4.95
N TYR A 76 8.27 -3.65 -4.90
CA TYR A 76 8.07 -4.62 -5.97
C TYR A 76 7.20 -3.98 -7.04
N LEU A 77 7.80 -3.66 -8.19
CA LEU A 77 7.14 -2.93 -9.27
C LEU A 77 7.31 -3.67 -10.60
N PRO A 78 6.38 -3.49 -11.56
CA PRO A 78 6.58 -3.93 -12.93
C PRO A 78 7.86 -3.32 -13.51
N THR A 79 8.64 -4.08 -14.29
CA THR A 79 9.92 -3.61 -14.87
C THR A 79 9.75 -2.45 -15.85
N ARG A 80 8.56 -2.31 -16.44
CA ARG A 80 8.17 -1.16 -17.27
C ARG A 80 7.86 0.12 -16.47
N TRP A 81 7.79 0.03 -15.15
CA TRP A 81 7.58 1.17 -14.26
C TRP A 81 8.93 1.66 -13.74
N SER A 82 9.11 2.98 -13.74
CA SER A 82 10.35 3.62 -13.30
C SER A 82 10.07 4.59 -12.15
N GLY A 83 10.82 4.45 -11.07
CA GLY A 83 10.76 5.32 -9.90
C GLY A 83 11.65 6.54 -10.06
N SER A 84 11.20 7.69 -9.59
CA SER A 84 12.06 8.87 -9.43
C SER A 84 11.66 9.67 -8.20
N VAL A 85 12.65 10.03 -7.37
CA VAL A 85 12.47 10.96 -6.26
C VAL A 85 12.24 12.35 -6.83
N LYS A 86 11.20 13.03 -6.35
CA LYS A 86 10.81 14.38 -6.80
C LYS A 86 11.16 15.44 -5.76
N GLN A 87 11.01 15.12 -4.48
CA GLN A 87 11.28 15.99 -3.33
C GLN A 87 11.80 15.15 -2.16
N LYS A 88 12.21 15.80 -1.07
CA LYS A 88 12.82 15.17 0.12
C LYS A 88 12.09 13.94 0.65
N ASN A 89 10.76 13.89 0.53
CA ASN A 89 9.91 12.83 1.05
C ASN A 89 8.88 12.32 0.04
N LEU A 90 9.05 12.66 -1.24
CA LEU A 90 8.09 12.34 -2.31
C LEU A 90 8.81 11.71 -3.50
N ALA A 91 8.34 10.55 -3.92
CA ALA A 91 8.73 9.92 -5.19
C ALA A 91 7.51 9.63 -6.05
N GLN A 92 7.74 9.46 -7.35
CA GLN A 92 6.73 9.03 -8.30
C GLN A 92 7.25 7.85 -9.11
N VAL A 93 6.36 6.91 -9.33
CA VAL A 93 6.53 5.79 -10.24
C VAL A 93 5.75 6.09 -11.50
N GLN A 94 6.42 5.96 -12.64
CA GLN A 94 5.86 6.30 -13.95
C GLN A 94 5.96 5.12 -14.92
N GLU A 95 4.98 5.02 -15.81
CA GLU A 95 5.03 4.19 -17.00
C GLU A 95 4.98 5.10 -18.23
N GLY A 96 6.12 5.24 -18.92
CA GLY A 96 6.28 6.30 -19.90
C GLY A 96 6.11 7.67 -19.24
N GLN A 97 5.11 8.44 -19.66
CA GLN A 97 4.79 9.76 -19.08
C GLN A 97 3.66 9.73 -18.04
N ARG A 98 3.02 8.58 -17.82
CA ARG A 98 1.88 8.47 -16.90
C ARG A 98 2.35 8.11 -15.51
N VAL A 99 2.01 8.93 -14.52
CA VAL A 99 2.20 8.58 -13.10
C VAL A 99 1.28 7.41 -12.76
N ARG A 100 1.89 6.33 -12.27
CA ARG A 100 1.19 5.12 -11.82
C ARG A 100 1.03 5.09 -10.32
N GLN A 101 2.03 5.57 -9.59
CA GLN A 101 2.03 5.54 -8.14
C GLN A 101 2.79 6.74 -7.60
N THR A 102 2.24 7.38 -6.58
CA THR A 102 2.95 8.38 -5.78
C THR A 102 3.35 7.74 -4.47
N ILE A 103 4.58 8.01 -4.02
CA ILE A 103 5.15 7.47 -2.78
C ILE A 103 5.49 8.65 -1.88
N VAL A 104 5.03 8.61 -0.64
CA VAL A 104 5.30 9.62 0.38
C VAL A 104 5.89 8.95 1.62
N ILE A 105 6.91 9.55 2.20
CA ILE A 105 7.38 9.22 3.54
C ILE A 105 6.94 10.32 4.49
N ALA A 106 6.43 9.91 5.64
CA ALA A 106 6.05 10.81 6.71
C ALA A 106 6.39 10.18 8.07
N SER A 107 6.54 11.03 9.08
CA SER A 107 6.46 10.55 10.45
C SER A 107 5.04 10.03 10.72
N LYS A 108 4.88 9.07 11.62
CA LYS A 108 3.56 8.60 12.06
C LYS A 108 2.74 9.71 12.70
N GLU A 109 3.37 10.71 13.30
CA GLU A 109 2.70 11.89 13.87
C GLU A 109 2.10 12.75 12.76
N ASP A 110 2.91 13.14 11.76
CA ASP A 110 2.44 13.93 10.62
C ASP A 110 1.32 13.19 9.88
N TRP A 111 1.51 11.90 9.61
CA TRP A 111 0.50 11.09 8.94
C TRP A 111 -0.81 11.03 9.73
N ARG A 112 -0.77 10.81 11.05
CA ARG A 112 -1.96 10.84 11.92
C ARG A 112 -2.76 12.13 11.77
N SER A 113 -2.08 13.27 11.66
CA SER A 113 -2.75 14.56 11.47
C SER A 113 -3.47 14.70 10.12
N THR A 114 -3.12 13.85 9.13
CA THR A 114 -3.71 13.82 7.78
C THR A 114 -4.83 12.79 7.61
N LEU A 115 -5.08 11.95 8.62
CA LEU A 115 -6.09 10.88 8.55
C LEU A 115 -7.51 11.37 8.28
N PRO A 116 -7.98 12.49 8.90
CA PRO A 116 -9.32 13.01 8.59
C PRO A 116 -9.50 13.32 7.09
N GLN A 117 -8.48 13.92 6.46
CA GLN A 117 -8.53 14.22 5.02
C GLN A 117 -8.47 12.94 4.17
N PHE A 118 -7.73 11.93 4.60
CA PHE A 118 -7.74 10.63 3.92
C PHE A 118 -9.13 9.98 3.97
N ASN A 119 -9.81 10.04 5.12
CA ASN A 119 -11.16 9.50 5.30
C ASN A 119 -12.20 10.18 4.40
N GLU A 120 -11.92 11.38 3.89
CA GLU A 120 -12.77 12.12 2.95
C GLU A 120 -12.49 11.79 1.47
N THR A 121 -11.50 10.94 1.17
CA THR A 121 -11.03 10.70 -0.22
C THR A 121 -12.00 9.86 -1.06
N GLY A 122 -12.78 8.96 -0.45
CA GLY A 122 -13.71 8.08 -1.16
C GLY A 122 -14.17 6.90 -0.31
N GLU A 123 -14.93 6.00 -0.92
CA GLU A 123 -15.47 4.82 -0.24
C GLU A 123 -14.48 3.65 -0.30
N ILE A 124 -14.23 3.00 0.84
CA ILE A 124 -13.37 1.82 0.89
C ILE A 124 -14.17 0.58 0.50
N SER A 125 -13.89 0.04 -0.69
CA SER A 125 -14.58 -1.14 -1.20
C SER A 125 -13.85 -2.46 -0.92
N ALA A 126 -12.56 -2.40 -0.57
CA ALA A 126 -11.82 -3.55 -0.05
C ALA A 126 -10.57 -3.09 0.73
N PHE A 127 -10.12 -3.90 1.68
CA PHE A 127 -8.84 -3.67 2.34
C PHE A 127 -8.21 -4.97 2.86
N ALA A 128 -6.91 -4.88 3.12
CA ALA A 128 -6.16 -5.86 3.86
C ALA A 128 -5.21 -5.19 4.86
N TYR A 129 -5.00 -5.85 5.98
CA TYR A 129 -3.94 -5.59 6.94
C TYR A 129 -3.12 -6.88 7.12
N TYR A 130 -1.79 -6.74 7.04
CA TYR A 130 -0.86 -7.83 7.30
C TYR A 130 0.21 -7.38 8.32
N PRO A 131 0.30 -8.07 9.48
CA PRO A 131 1.46 -7.94 10.35
C PRO A 131 2.61 -8.74 9.73
N ILE A 132 3.66 -8.07 9.28
CA ILE A 132 4.81 -8.72 8.65
C ILE A 132 5.84 -9.09 9.71
N GLN A 133 6.30 -10.34 9.67
CA GLN A 133 7.30 -10.87 10.60
C GLN A 133 8.40 -11.60 9.81
N PRO A 134 9.65 -11.49 10.27
CA PRO A 134 10.52 -10.33 10.13
C PRO A 134 10.83 -9.98 8.65
N PRO A 135 11.21 -8.73 8.33
CA PRO A 135 11.42 -7.56 9.22
C PRO A 135 10.07 -7.06 9.76
N TYR A 136 9.98 -6.75 11.05
CA TYR A 136 8.69 -6.42 11.68
C TYR A 136 8.16 -5.07 11.18
N TYR A 137 7.09 -5.08 10.40
CA TYR A 137 6.35 -3.88 10.00
C TYR A 137 4.87 -4.20 9.72
N ASP A 138 4.04 -3.17 9.79
CA ASP A 138 2.62 -3.27 9.49
C ASP A 138 2.35 -2.86 8.04
N GLN A 139 1.55 -3.64 7.32
CA GLN A 139 1.17 -3.36 5.94
C GLN A 139 -0.36 -3.25 5.83
N TRP A 140 -0.83 -2.10 5.41
CA TRP A 140 -2.22 -1.87 5.02
C TRP A 140 -2.32 -1.69 3.51
N ILE A 141 -3.39 -2.20 2.93
CA ILE A 141 -3.78 -2.01 1.54
C ILE A 141 -5.26 -1.62 1.54
N ALA A 142 -5.61 -0.52 0.90
CA ALA A 142 -6.99 -0.04 0.81
C ALA A 142 -7.35 0.29 -0.64
N CYS A 143 -8.47 -0.28 -1.10
CA CYS A 143 -9.07 0.02 -2.39
C CYS A 143 -10.14 1.10 -2.18
N VAL A 144 -9.87 2.31 -2.67
CA VAL A 144 -10.72 3.48 -2.48
C VAL A 144 -11.43 3.81 -3.79
N GLU A 145 -12.75 3.79 -3.78
CA GLU A 145 -13.59 4.20 -4.89
C GLU A 145 -13.88 5.69 -4.80
N GLU A 146 -13.47 6.41 -5.85
CA GLU A 146 -13.71 7.83 -6.01
C GLU A 146 -14.27 8.05 -7.42
N GLN A 147 -15.56 8.36 -7.51
CA GLN A 147 -16.27 8.48 -8.79
C GLN A 147 -16.12 7.19 -9.63
N ASP A 148 -15.61 7.29 -10.86
CA ASP A 148 -15.37 6.16 -11.77
C ASP A 148 -13.96 5.56 -11.64
N LYS A 149 -13.22 5.90 -10.59
CA LYS A 149 -11.84 5.47 -10.38
C LYS A 149 -11.70 4.65 -9.12
N ILE A 150 -10.74 3.73 -9.16
CA ILE A 150 -10.24 3.04 -7.98
C ILE A 150 -8.81 3.52 -7.75
N TRP A 151 -8.52 3.90 -6.52
CA TRP A 151 -7.18 4.18 -6.03
C TRP A 151 -6.76 3.07 -5.09
N ILE A 152 -5.51 2.62 -5.22
CA ILE A 152 -4.91 1.73 -4.22
C ILE A 152 -4.04 2.57 -3.32
N PHE A 153 -4.41 2.64 -2.05
CA PHE A 153 -3.54 3.17 -1.01
C PHE A 153 -2.84 2.01 -0.32
N SER A 154 -1.56 2.19 0.00
CA SER A 154 -0.87 1.27 0.90
C SER A 154 -0.08 2.03 1.94
N PHE A 155 -0.08 1.51 3.16
CA PHE A 155 0.60 2.08 4.29
C PHE A 155 1.54 1.04 4.86
N TYR A 156 2.84 1.34 4.91
CA TYR A 156 3.86 0.47 5.47
C TYR A 156 4.45 1.16 6.69
N GLY A 157 4.04 0.76 7.89
CA GLY A 157 4.47 1.40 9.14
C GLY A 157 5.60 0.63 9.83
N ALA A 158 6.71 1.31 10.12
CA ALA A 158 7.85 0.76 10.87
C ALA A 158 8.45 1.82 11.80
N GLY A 159 8.63 1.50 13.08
CA GLY A 159 9.08 2.47 14.08
C GLY A 159 8.18 3.72 14.10
N ASP A 160 8.79 4.90 14.01
CA ASP A 160 8.10 6.19 13.94
C ASP A 160 7.76 6.66 12.52
N TRP A 161 8.07 5.84 11.51
CA TRP A 161 7.91 6.19 10.10
C TRP A 161 6.80 5.40 9.42
N ILE A 162 6.26 6.00 8.37
CA ILE A 162 5.28 5.38 7.49
C ILE A 162 5.61 5.72 6.03
N LEU A 163 5.62 4.69 5.19
CA LEU A 163 5.63 4.85 3.74
C LEU A 163 4.20 4.70 3.24
N ILE A 164 3.74 5.67 2.47
CA ILE A 164 2.40 5.74 1.91
C ILE A 164 2.52 5.68 0.40
N THR A 165 1.76 4.79 -0.23
CA THR A 165 1.63 4.76 -1.68
C THR A 165 0.20 5.11 -2.08
N LYS A 166 0.05 5.84 -3.18
CA LYS A 166 -1.23 6.09 -3.86
C LYS A 166 -1.09 5.70 -5.32
N GLY A 167 -1.71 4.60 -5.71
CA GLY A 167 -1.68 4.01 -7.04
C GLY A 167 -2.95 4.26 -7.84
N ASP A 168 -2.83 4.71 -9.09
CA ASP A 168 -3.94 4.77 -10.04
C ASP A 168 -4.28 3.36 -10.53
N ALA A 169 -5.52 2.92 -10.26
CA ALA A 169 -6.07 1.63 -10.67
C ALA A 169 -7.30 1.77 -11.59
N GLY A 170 -7.34 2.80 -12.45
CA GLY A 170 -8.47 3.11 -13.36
C GLY A 170 -8.86 2.07 -14.42
N GLY A 171 -8.43 0.81 -14.30
CA GLY A 171 -8.80 -0.31 -15.16
C GLY A 171 -8.37 -1.65 -14.54
N ARG A 172 -9.04 -2.74 -14.93
CA ARG A 172 -8.82 -4.09 -14.35
C ARG A 172 -7.35 -4.52 -14.32
N ASN A 173 -6.62 -4.32 -15.42
CA ASN A 173 -5.20 -4.69 -15.49
C ASN A 173 -4.35 -3.83 -14.54
N THR A 174 -4.58 -2.51 -14.51
CA THR A 174 -3.84 -1.62 -13.60
C THR A 174 -4.17 -1.89 -12.14
N LEU A 175 -5.42 -2.22 -11.83
CA LEU A 175 -5.83 -2.66 -10.50
C LEU A 175 -5.09 -3.93 -10.07
N GLY A 176 -4.98 -4.90 -10.98
CA GLY A 176 -4.11 -6.07 -10.84
C GLY A 176 -2.68 -5.72 -10.43
N LEU A 177 -2.04 -4.85 -11.21
CA LEU A 177 -0.66 -4.45 -10.99
C LEU A 177 -0.46 -3.72 -9.66
N GLN A 178 -1.38 -2.81 -9.31
CA GLN A 178 -1.30 -2.07 -8.06
C GLN A 178 -1.45 -3.01 -6.85
N ILE A 179 -2.43 -3.93 -6.88
CA ILE A 179 -2.59 -4.91 -5.80
C ILE A 179 -1.35 -5.79 -5.67
N THR A 180 -0.82 -6.31 -6.79
CA THR A 180 0.40 -7.13 -6.77
C THR A 180 1.59 -6.35 -6.23
N SER A 181 1.78 -5.11 -6.66
CA SER A 181 2.84 -4.24 -6.13
C SER A 181 2.66 -4.00 -4.62
N SER A 182 1.45 -3.65 -4.19
CA SER A 182 1.13 -3.37 -2.80
C SER A 182 1.43 -4.56 -1.90
N VAL A 183 0.98 -5.77 -2.28
CA VAL A 183 1.15 -7.00 -1.50
C VAL A 183 2.61 -7.42 -1.40
N HIS A 184 3.36 -7.39 -2.50
CA HIS A 184 4.72 -7.96 -2.55
C HIS A 184 5.83 -6.94 -2.24
N SER A 185 5.52 -5.66 -2.15
CA SER A 185 6.49 -4.65 -1.72
C SER A 185 6.85 -4.83 -0.25
N SER A 186 8.16 -4.79 0.04
CA SER A 186 8.70 -4.90 1.41
C SER A 186 9.69 -3.75 1.66
N PRO A 187 9.19 -2.51 1.79
CA PRO A 187 10.03 -1.31 1.76
C PRO A 187 11.03 -1.25 2.90
N TRP A 188 10.71 -1.82 4.06
CA TRP A 188 11.52 -1.72 5.26
C TRP A 188 12.58 -2.83 5.41
N TYR A 189 12.69 -3.74 4.44
CA TYR A 189 13.56 -4.92 4.57
C TYR A 189 15.03 -4.60 4.83
N SER A 190 15.61 -3.75 4.00
CA SER A 190 17.00 -3.29 4.16
C SER A 190 17.17 -2.34 5.34
N TRP A 191 16.20 -1.47 5.60
CA TRP A 191 16.25 -0.48 6.69
C TRP A 191 16.25 -1.14 8.08
N ILE A 192 15.37 -2.11 8.29
CA ILE A 192 15.27 -2.84 9.56
C ILE A 192 16.47 -3.79 9.72
N ALA A 193 16.92 -4.44 8.64
CA ALA A 193 18.10 -5.30 8.66
C ALA A 193 19.37 -4.54 9.08
N SER A 194 19.55 -3.28 8.66
CA SER A 194 20.69 -2.45 9.07
C SER A 194 20.63 -1.93 10.52
N SER A 195 19.46 -1.96 11.16
CA SER A 195 19.29 -1.51 12.56
C SER A 195 19.50 -2.61 13.60
N GLN A 196 19.74 -3.85 13.15
CA GLN A 196 19.96 -5.04 13.99
C GLN A 196 21.43 -5.49 14.05
N GLU A 197 22.35 -4.73 13.44
CA GLU A 197 23.81 -4.85 13.59
C GLU A 197 24.34 -3.84 14.63
#